data_AF-A0A0M3UFG1-F1
#
_entry.id   AF-A0A0M3UFG1-F1
#
_cell.length_a   1.000
_cell.length_b   1.000
_cell.length_c   1.000
_cell.angle_alpha   90.00
_cell.angle_beta   90.00
_cell.angle_gamma   90.00
#
_symmetry.space_group_name_H-M   'P 1'
#
loop_
_entity.id
_entity.type
_entity.pdbx_description
1 polymer ?
#
loop_
_entity_poly.entity_id
_entity_poly.type
_entity_poly.pdbx_seq_one_letter_code
_entity_poly.pdbx_strand_id
1 'polypeptide(L)'
;MKTADGSYHYCYNGQAVIAADYQVIIATTLNSKPTDIRQLILMIEHIVETIGTMPKMYSADTCHCSAANLEHVKAVEAAHSTEFLISTRRMKLNT
;
A
#
# COMPACT_ATOMS: atom_id res chain seq x y z
N MET A 1 0.84 -8.96 -15.64
CA MET A 1 -0.19 -8.09 -15.03
C MET A 1 -1.43 -8.14 -15.90
N LYS A 2 -2.64 -8.25 -15.32
CA LYS A 2 -3.88 -8.20 -16.11
C LYS A 2 -4.10 -6.74 -16.54
N THR A 3 -4.19 -6.49 -17.82
CA THR A 3 -4.35 -5.15 -18.40
C THR A 3 -5.81 -4.85 -18.71
N ALA A 4 -6.12 -3.58 -19.02
CA ALA A 4 -7.49 -3.11 -19.23
C ALA A 4 -8.20 -3.79 -20.41
N ASP A 5 -7.45 -4.31 -21.37
CA ASP A 5 -7.93 -5.12 -22.50
C ASP A 5 -8.28 -6.57 -22.12
N GLY A 6 -8.08 -6.94 -20.85
CA GLY A 6 -8.34 -8.29 -20.35
C GLY A 6 -7.18 -9.28 -20.54
N SER A 7 -6.13 -8.89 -21.27
CA SER A 7 -4.95 -9.71 -21.54
C SER A 7 -3.97 -9.72 -20.35
N TYR A 8 -2.97 -10.60 -20.41
CA TYR A 8 -1.85 -10.61 -19.46
C TYR A 8 -0.57 -10.18 -20.15
N HIS A 9 0.00 -9.06 -19.71
CA HIS A 9 1.27 -8.55 -20.24
C HIS A 9 2.42 -8.78 -19.26
N TYR A 10 3.64 -8.95 -19.80
CA TYR A 10 4.87 -8.90 -19.02
C TYR A 10 5.14 -7.45 -18.64
N CYS A 11 4.84 -7.11 -17.40
CA CYS A 11 4.99 -5.77 -16.85
C CYS A 11 5.79 -5.81 -15.54
N TYR A 12 6.41 -4.69 -15.22
CA TYR A 12 6.82 -4.40 -13.86
C TYR A 12 5.70 -3.66 -13.12
N ASN A 13 5.66 -3.86 -11.81
CA ASN A 13 4.78 -3.21 -10.88
C ASN A 13 5.60 -2.21 -10.06
N GLY A 14 5.32 -0.93 -10.27
CA GLY A 14 5.91 0.17 -9.51
C GLY A 14 5.02 0.56 -8.35
N GLN A 15 5.63 0.86 -7.21
CA GLN A 15 4.96 1.38 -6.03
C GLN A 15 5.63 2.68 -5.61
N ALA A 16 4.86 3.62 -5.08
CA ALA A 16 5.37 4.87 -4.55
C ALA A 16 4.59 5.29 -3.31
N VAL A 17 5.29 5.81 -2.31
CA VAL A 17 4.71 6.50 -1.16
C VAL A 17 5.06 7.97 -1.26
N ILE A 18 4.06 8.81 -1.06
CA ILE A 18 4.17 10.26 -1.16
C ILE A 18 3.93 10.84 0.24
N ALA A 19 4.83 11.71 0.70
CA ALA A 19 4.60 12.56 1.86
C ALA A 19 3.57 13.63 1.48
N ALA A 20 2.34 13.49 1.97
CA ALA A 20 1.20 14.30 1.55
C ALA A 20 1.41 15.81 1.77
N ASP A 21 2.02 16.20 2.88
CA ASP A 21 2.22 17.63 3.22
C ASP A 21 3.18 18.35 2.26
N TYR A 22 4.11 17.61 1.65
CA TYR A 22 5.17 18.15 0.80
C TYR A 22 5.06 17.73 -0.67
N GLN A 23 4.20 16.76 -0.98
CA GLN A 23 4.05 16.16 -2.31
C GLN A 23 5.37 15.57 -2.85
N VAL A 24 6.19 14.99 -1.96
CA VAL A 24 7.49 14.37 -2.30
C VAL A 24 7.39 12.85 -2.18
N ILE A 25 7.97 12.14 -3.13
CA ILE A 25 8.10 10.68 -3.07
C ILE A 25 9.16 10.32 -2.02
N ILE A 26 8.77 9.54 -1.01
CA ILE A 26 9.63 9.14 0.12
C ILE A 26 9.95 7.65 0.16
N ALA A 27 9.28 6.83 -0.64
CA ALA A 27 9.65 5.44 -0.82
C ALA A 27 9.18 4.96 -2.20
N THR A 28 9.97 4.11 -2.84
CA THR A 28 9.61 3.47 -4.12
C THR A 28 10.06 2.02 -4.15
N THR A 29 9.36 1.19 -4.92
CA THR A 29 9.90 -0.11 -5.37
C THR A 29 9.45 -0.40 -6.80
N LEU A 30 10.21 -1.25 -7.49
CA LEU A 30 9.86 -1.78 -8.81
C LEU A 30 10.12 -3.27 -8.82
N ASN A 31 9.10 -4.08 -9.07
CA ASN A 31 9.24 -5.54 -9.08
C ASN A 31 8.34 -6.21 -10.14
N SER A 32 8.48 -7.51 -10.32
CA SER A 32 7.70 -8.28 -11.30
C SER A 32 6.43 -8.93 -10.72
N LYS A 33 5.98 -8.52 -9.52
CA LYS A 33 4.76 -9.07 -8.91
C LYS A 33 3.51 -8.47 -9.58
N PRO A 34 2.56 -9.29 -10.03
CA PRO A 34 1.44 -8.80 -10.83
C PRO A 34 0.37 -8.04 -10.04
N THR A 35 0.43 -8.03 -8.69
CA THR A 35 -0.57 -7.41 -7.81
C THR A 35 0.08 -6.75 -6.59
N ASP A 36 -0.64 -5.79 -6.01
CA ASP A 36 -0.15 -4.96 -4.89
C ASP A 36 -0.40 -5.60 -3.51
N ILE A 37 -1.07 -6.76 -3.49
CA ILE A 37 -1.59 -7.38 -2.27
C ILE A 37 -0.51 -7.72 -1.23
N ARG A 38 0.75 -7.85 -1.66
CA ARG A 38 1.92 -8.12 -0.78
C ARG A 38 2.93 -6.96 -0.73
N GLN A 39 2.59 -5.80 -1.29
CA GLN A 39 3.52 -4.67 -1.39
C GLN A 39 3.43 -3.72 -0.20
N LEU A 40 2.32 -3.71 0.55
CA LEU A 40 2.10 -2.74 1.62
C LEU A 40 3.20 -2.79 2.70
N ILE A 41 3.50 -3.99 3.21
CA ILE A 41 4.49 -4.19 4.28
C ILE A 41 5.87 -3.67 3.85
N LEU A 42 6.30 -4.05 2.65
CA LEU A 42 7.56 -3.58 2.07
C LEU A 42 7.62 -2.04 1.98
N MET A 43 6.52 -1.41 1.58
CA MET A 43 6.49 0.06 1.48
C MET A 43 6.53 0.73 2.86
N ILE A 44 5.93 0.14 3.89
CA ILE A 44 6.01 0.63 5.28
C ILE A 44 7.47 0.58 5.77
N GLU A 45 8.17 -0.54 5.53
CA GLU A 45 9.57 -0.70 5.89
C GLU A 45 10.46 0.36 5.21
N HIS A 46 10.27 0.58 3.91
CA HIS A 46 11.02 1.60 3.16
C HIS A 46 10.80 3.03 3.69
N ILE A 47 9.62 3.36 4.22
CA ILE A 47 9.37 4.67 4.83
C ILE A 47 10.23 4.83 6.08
N VAL A 48 10.21 3.84 6.96
CA VAL A 48 11.01 3.88 8.20
C VAL A 48 12.51 3.96 7.87
N GLU A 49 12.97 3.24 6.84
CA GLU A 49 14.35 3.36 6.36
C GLU A 49 14.68 4.76 5.83
N THR A 50 13.76 5.41 5.12
CA THR A 50 14.02 6.69 4.45
C THR A 50 13.92 7.88 5.41
N ILE A 51 12.90 7.92 6.26
CA ILE A 51 12.62 9.08 7.14
C ILE A 51 12.78 8.78 8.64
N GLY A 52 13.16 7.55 9.00
CA GLY A 52 13.49 7.15 10.37
C GLY A 52 12.31 6.99 11.31
N THR A 53 11.08 7.24 10.85
CA THR A 53 9.89 7.21 11.70
C THR A 53 8.63 6.87 10.90
N MET A 54 7.62 6.38 11.59
CA MET A 54 6.30 6.14 11.02
C MET A 54 5.50 7.45 10.91
N PRO A 55 4.74 7.66 9.83
CA PRO A 55 3.85 8.81 9.72
C PRO A 55 2.69 8.71 10.73
N LYS A 56 2.04 9.82 11.05
CA LYS A 56 0.82 9.80 11.89
C LYS A 56 -0.36 9.10 11.20
N MET A 57 -0.42 9.17 9.88
CA MET A 57 -1.49 8.58 9.08
C MET A 57 -0.89 8.02 7.79
N TYR A 58 -1.35 6.83 7.39
CA TYR A 58 -0.94 6.18 6.16
C TYR A 58 -2.18 5.73 5.39
N SER A 59 -2.38 6.27 4.19
CA SER A 59 -3.49 5.88 3.31
C SER A 59 -3.02 4.91 2.24
N ALA A 60 -3.82 3.89 1.93
CA ALA A 60 -3.51 2.90 0.91
C ALA A 60 -4.73 2.55 0.06
N ASP A 61 -4.46 2.28 -1.23
CA ASP A 61 -5.46 1.85 -2.18
C ASP A 61 -6.03 0.47 -1.85
N THR A 62 -7.21 0.20 -2.42
CA THR A 62 -7.94 -1.05 -2.21
C THR A 62 -7.19 -2.32 -2.62
N CYS A 63 -6.23 -2.20 -3.55
CA CYS A 63 -5.38 -3.32 -3.94
C CYS A 63 -4.50 -3.86 -2.80
N HIS A 64 -4.30 -3.07 -1.73
CA HIS A 64 -3.62 -3.49 -0.51
C HIS A 64 -4.55 -4.08 0.57
N CYS A 65 -5.87 -4.04 0.38
CA CYS A 65 -6.85 -4.52 1.37
C CYS A 65 -6.91 -6.06 1.41
N SER A 66 -5.96 -6.70 2.08
CA SER A 66 -5.89 -8.15 2.31
C SER A 66 -5.88 -8.48 3.80
N ALA A 67 -6.36 -9.68 4.18
CA ALA A 67 -6.39 -10.10 5.58
C ALA A 67 -4.99 -10.04 6.22
N ALA A 68 -3.96 -10.50 5.51
CA ALA A 68 -2.57 -10.47 5.99
C ALA A 68 -2.05 -9.04 6.18
N ASN A 69 -2.36 -8.12 5.25
CA ASN A 69 -1.99 -6.72 5.41
C ASN A 69 -2.74 -6.07 6.57
N LEU A 70 -4.04 -6.36 6.73
CA LEU A 70 -4.86 -5.84 7.83
C LEU A 70 -4.39 -6.34 9.20
N GLU A 71 -3.95 -7.59 9.30
CA GLU A 71 -3.33 -8.12 10.52
C GLU A 71 -1.99 -7.46 10.81
N HIS A 72 -1.15 -7.28 9.78
CA HIS A 72 0.13 -6.61 9.92
C HIS A 72 -0.02 -5.16 10.36
N VAL A 73 -0.88 -4.37 9.72
CA VAL A 73 -1.07 -2.95 10.11
C VAL A 73 -1.61 -2.84 11.53
N LYS A 74 -2.49 -3.72 11.99
CA LYS A 74 -2.93 -3.74 13.41
C LYS A 74 -1.76 -3.91 14.38
N ALA A 75 -0.79 -4.75 14.04
CA ALA A 75 0.41 -4.91 14.87
C ALA A 75 1.27 -3.63 14.86
N VAL A 76 1.39 -2.97 13.71
CA VAL A 76 2.11 -1.68 13.57
C VAL A 76 1.39 -0.57 14.34
N GLU A 77 0.07 -0.45 14.26
CA GLU A 77 -0.74 0.53 15.02
C GLU A 77 -0.64 0.32 16.54
N ALA A 78 -0.49 -0.92 17.00
CA ALA A 78 -0.28 -1.20 18.42
C ALA A 78 1.11 -0.79 18.91
N ALA A 79 2.11 -0.78 18.03
CA ALA A 79 3.49 -0.42 18.34
C ALA A 79 3.83 1.06 18.09
N HIS A 80 3.06 1.73 17.23
CA HIS A 80 3.33 3.09 16.76
C HIS A 80 2.07 3.95 16.77
N SER A 81 2.22 5.26 17.00
CA SER A 81 1.10 6.22 16.89
C SER A 81 0.78 6.58 15.43
N THR A 82 0.47 5.56 14.63
CA THR A 82 0.09 5.67 13.22
C THR A 82 -1.32 5.12 13.03
N GLU A 83 -2.12 5.77 12.20
CA GLU A 83 -3.43 5.28 11.76
C GLU A 83 -3.36 4.83 10.29
N PHE A 84 -3.84 3.62 9.99
CA PHE A 84 -3.91 3.12 8.62
C PHE A 84 -5.32 3.25 8.03
N LEU A 85 -5.41 3.96 6.91
CA LEU A 85 -6.63 4.15 6.14
C LEU A 85 -6.54 3.35 4.83
N ILE A 86 -7.00 2.09 4.85
CA ILE A 86 -7.01 1.23 3.66
C ILE A 86 -8.39 1.20 3.04
N SER A 87 -8.51 1.69 1.81
CA SER A 87 -9.77 1.71 1.08
C SER A 87 -10.33 0.28 0.88
N THR A 88 -11.61 0.06 1.13
CA THR A 88 -12.29 -1.21 0.83
C THR A 88 -12.94 -1.16 -0.55
N ARG A 89 -13.08 -2.31 -1.24
CA ARG A 89 -13.76 -2.32 -2.56
C ARG A 89 -15.17 -1.80 -2.41
N ARG A 90 -15.66 -1.12 -3.46
CA ARG A 90 -17.06 -0.68 -3.55
C ARG A 90 -17.99 -1.85 -3.23
N MET A 91 -18.67 -1.77 -2.09
CA MET A 91 -19.67 -2.74 -1.71
C MET A 91 -20.90 -2.51 -2.59
N LYS A 92 -21.38 -3.54 -3.28
CA LYS A 92 -22.70 -3.46 -3.92
C LYS A 92 -23.73 -3.46 -2.80
N LEU A 93 -24.46 -2.35 -2.67
CA LEU A 93 -25.69 -2.32 -1.89
C LEU A 93 -26.71 -3.19 -2.65
N ASN A 94 -27.10 -4.31 -2.07
CA ASN A 94 -28.23 -5.08 -2.59
C ASN A 94 -29.51 -4.31 -2.20
N THR A 95 -30.02 -3.51 -3.13
CA THR A 95 -31.38 -2.95 -3.10
C THR A 95 -32.31 -3.83 -3.91
#